data_AF-A0A5N7WH06-F1
#
_entry.id   AF-A0A5N7WH06-F1
#
_cell.length_a   1.000
_cell.length_b   1.000
_cell.length_c   1.000
_cell.angle_alpha   90.00
_cell.angle_beta   90.00
_cell.angle_gamma   90.00
#
_symmetry.space_group_name_H-M   'P 1'
#
loop_
_entity.id
_entity.type
_entity.pdbx_description
1 polymer ?
#
loop_
_entity_poly.entity_id
_entity_poly.type
_entity_poly.pdbx_seq_one_letter_code
_entity_poly.pdbx_strand_id
1 'polypeptide(L)'
;MAYRQKPILATGADCAAASTKLARPRLDPLLDFDQLPNSAHVRIDVVQGLYACSRATIWRHVKAGHIPAPVKISTRITAWQVGSLRKHLMEMK
;
A
#
# COMPACT_ATOMS: atom_id res chain seq x y z
N MET A 1 18.42 -39.50 13.77
CA MET A 1 17.82 -38.22 13.33
C MET A 1 18.75 -37.10 13.77
N ALA A 2 19.69 -36.70 12.92
CA ALA A 2 20.65 -35.64 13.20
C ALA A 2 20.56 -34.61 12.07
N TYR A 3 20.07 -33.42 12.40
CA TYR A 3 19.93 -32.31 11.45
C TYR A 3 21.35 -31.84 11.07
N ARG A 4 21.85 -32.26 9.90
CA ARG A 4 23.13 -31.77 9.38
C ARG A 4 22.98 -30.32 8.96
N GLN A 5 23.44 -29.39 9.78
CA GLN A 5 23.82 -28.05 9.32
C GLN A 5 24.82 -28.22 8.17
N LYS A 6 24.41 -27.82 6.96
CA LYS A 6 25.31 -27.71 5.81
C LYS A 6 25.98 -26.34 5.87
N PRO A 7 27.32 -26.29 5.74
CA PRO A 7 28.07 -25.05 5.78
C PRO A 7 27.75 -24.19 4.56
N ILE A 8 27.38 -22.94 4.82
CA ILE A 8 27.43 -21.84 3.87
C ILE A 8 28.90 -21.54 3.59
N LEU A 9 29.34 -21.71 2.35
CA LEU A 9 30.35 -20.92 1.64
C LEU A 9 30.62 -21.57 0.27
N ALA A 10 30.02 -21.02 -0.78
CA ALA A 10 30.45 -21.24 -2.16
C ALA A 10 30.61 -19.87 -2.81
N THR A 11 31.79 -19.69 -3.38
CA THR A 11 32.29 -18.50 -4.06
C THR A 11 31.75 -18.43 -5.49
N GLY A 12 31.60 -17.20 -6.01
CA GLY A 12 31.82 -16.88 -7.42
C GLY A 12 30.68 -17.15 -8.42
N ALA A 13 30.13 -16.04 -8.91
CA ALA A 13 29.53 -15.85 -10.24
C ALA A 13 28.32 -16.71 -10.61
N ASP A 14 27.16 -16.06 -10.66
CA ASP A 14 26.31 -16.09 -11.85
C ASP A 14 25.38 -14.86 -11.87
N CYS A 15 25.31 -14.29 -13.06
CA CYS A 15 24.61 -13.09 -13.48
C CYS A 15 23.09 -13.14 -13.25
N ALA A 16 22.64 -12.88 -12.02
CA ALA A 16 21.24 -12.54 -11.77
C ALA A 16 21.01 -11.09 -12.24
N ALA A 17 20.39 -10.95 -13.40
CA ALA A 17 19.92 -9.69 -13.97
C ALA A 17 19.38 -8.77 -12.87
N ALA A 18 20.18 -7.77 -12.50
CA ALA A 18 19.71 -6.60 -11.81
C ALA A 18 18.81 -5.86 -12.81
N SER A 19 17.57 -6.33 -12.92
CA SER A 19 16.46 -5.53 -13.38
C SER A 19 16.31 -4.44 -12.33
N THR A 20 17.13 -3.40 -12.43
CA THR A 20 16.87 -2.10 -11.83
C THR A 20 15.66 -1.57 -12.58
N LYS A 21 14.50 -2.19 -12.30
CA LYS A 21 13.17 -1.78 -12.68
C LYS A 21 13.14 -0.32 -12.29
N LEU A 22 13.25 0.55 -13.30
CA LEU A 22 13.25 2.00 -13.15
C LEU A 22 12.35 2.32 -11.97
N ALA A 23 12.95 2.83 -10.89
CA ALA A 23 12.23 3.32 -9.74
C ALA A 23 11.40 4.48 -10.28
N ARG A 24 10.25 4.13 -10.88
CA ARG A 24 9.23 5.06 -11.31
C ARG A 24 9.03 5.91 -10.07
N PRO A 25 9.27 7.24 -10.13
CA PRO A 25 9.15 8.07 -8.95
C PRO A 25 7.78 7.75 -8.40
N ARG A 26 7.75 7.08 -7.25
CA ARG A 26 6.52 6.72 -6.59
C ARG A 26 6.06 8.06 -6.07
N LEU A 27 5.31 8.78 -6.89
CA LEU A 27 4.70 10.05 -6.54
C LEU A 27 4.31 9.96 -5.07
N ASP A 28 4.83 10.88 -4.26
CA ASP A 28 4.61 10.84 -2.83
C ASP A 28 3.10 10.87 -2.63
N PRO A 29 2.48 9.75 -2.19
CA PRO A 29 1.03 9.62 -2.21
C PRO A 29 0.33 10.69 -1.36
N LEU A 30 1.10 11.33 -0.49
CA LEU A 30 0.70 12.37 0.44
C LEU A 30 0.77 13.77 -0.17
N LEU A 31 1.77 14.08 -1.01
CA LEU A 31 1.89 15.40 -1.64
C LEU A 31 0.74 15.67 -2.60
N ASP A 32 0.38 14.67 -3.41
CA ASP A 32 -0.68 14.80 -4.40
C ASP A 32 -2.08 14.74 -3.76
N PHE A 33 -2.21 14.13 -2.58
CA PHE A 33 -3.51 13.93 -1.91
C PHE A 33 -4.24 15.23 -1.64
N ASP A 34 -3.53 16.28 -1.23
CA ASP A 34 -4.16 17.55 -0.89
C ASP A 34 -4.69 18.32 -2.10
N GLN A 35 -4.11 18.11 -3.28
CA GLN A 35 -4.53 18.75 -4.53
C GLN A 35 -5.71 18.02 -5.20
N LEU A 36 -5.99 16.78 -4.80
CA LEU A 36 -7.05 15.97 -5.40
C LEU A 36 -8.45 16.45 -4.98
N PRO A 37 -9.41 16.56 -5.94
CA PRO A 37 -10.79 16.91 -5.63
C PRO A 37 -11.49 15.80 -4.85
N ASN A 38 -12.56 16.15 -4.11
CA ASN A 38 -13.31 15.19 -3.27
C ASN A 38 -13.98 14.05 -4.05
N SER A 39 -14.18 14.20 -5.36
CA SER A 39 -14.71 13.17 -6.25
C SER A 39 -13.66 12.17 -6.73
N ALA A 40 -12.37 12.43 -6.51
CA ALA A 40 -11.31 11.54 -6.97
C ALA A 40 -11.26 10.23 -6.18
N HIS A 41 -10.77 9.19 -6.85
CA HIS A 41 -10.59 7.86 -6.28
C HIS A 41 -9.10 7.52 -6.10
N VAL A 42 -8.74 7.08 -4.91
CA VAL A 42 -7.36 6.71 -4.55
C VAL A 42 -7.22 5.22 -4.26
N ARG A 43 -6.02 4.70 -4.53
CA ARG A 43 -5.65 3.29 -4.31
C ARG A 43 -5.13 3.07 -2.90
N ILE A 44 -5.03 1.80 -2.51
CA ILE A 44 -4.55 1.38 -1.19
C ILE A 44 -3.15 1.92 -0.83
N ASP A 45 -2.28 2.15 -1.81
CA ASP A 45 -0.93 2.67 -1.53
C ASP A 45 -0.97 4.10 -0.96
N VAL A 46 -1.96 4.91 -1.35
CA VAL A 46 -2.21 6.24 -0.80
C VAL A 46 -2.77 6.14 0.61
N VAL A 47 -3.75 5.26 0.82
CA VAL A 47 -4.35 5.00 2.14
C VAL A 47 -3.28 4.50 3.12
N GLN A 48 -2.33 3.68 2.66
CA GLN A 48 -1.19 3.26 3.44
C GLN A 48 -0.30 4.42 3.89
N GLY A 49 -0.05 5.39 2.99
CA GLY A 49 0.65 6.63 3.36
C GLY A 49 -0.11 7.42 4.42
N LEU A 50 -1.43 7.60 4.23
CA LEU A 50 -2.26 8.44 5.11
C LEU A 50 -2.37 7.89 6.54
N TYR A 51 -2.56 6.59 6.69
CA TYR A 51 -2.72 5.93 7.99
C TYR A 51 -1.41 5.38 8.57
N ALA A 52 -0.28 5.57 7.87
CA ALA A 52 1.03 4.98 8.22
C ALA A 52 0.97 3.46 8.54
N CYS A 53 0.06 2.74 7.88
CA CYS A 53 -0.25 1.34 8.18
C CYS A 53 0.12 0.39 7.04
N SER A 54 0.39 -0.86 7.38
CA SER A 54 0.56 -1.90 6.36
C SER A 54 -0.75 -2.18 5.61
N ARG A 55 -0.68 -2.61 4.35
CA ARG A 55 -1.87 -2.99 3.55
C ARG A 55 -2.76 -4.02 4.24
N ALA A 56 -2.18 -5.00 4.92
CA ALA A 56 -2.92 -6.02 5.66
C ALA A 56 -3.70 -5.41 6.84
N THR A 57 -3.08 -4.48 7.57
CA THR A 57 -3.71 -3.77 8.68
C THR A 57 -4.88 -2.92 8.20
N ILE A 58 -4.76 -2.23 7.05
CA ILE A 58 -5.86 -1.47 6.45
C ILE A 58 -7.07 -2.37 6.20
N TRP A 59 -6.88 -3.54 5.57
CA TRP A 59 -8.01 -4.44 5.31
C TRP A 59 -8.67 -4.95 6.59
N ARG A 60 -7.89 -5.17 7.65
CA ARG A 60 -8.44 -5.50 8.98
C ARG A 60 -9.29 -4.35 9.54
N HIS A 61 -8.80 -3.12 9.44
CA HIS A 61 -9.54 -1.94 9.88
C HIS A 61 -10.79 -1.66 9.04
N VAL A 62 -10.73 -1.89 7.73
CA VAL A 62 -11.90 -1.82 6.84
C VAL A 62 -12.95 -2.86 7.26
N LYS A 63 -12.53 -4.10 7.54
CA LYS A 63 -13.45 -5.14 8.03
C LYS A 63 -14.02 -4.80 9.41
N ALA A 64 -13.24 -4.16 10.27
CA ALA A 64 -13.66 -3.70 11.58
C ALA A 64 -14.49 -2.41 11.57
N GLY A 65 -14.62 -1.74 10.41
CA GLY A 65 -15.35 -0.47 10.27
C GLY A 65 -14.61 0.77 10.76
N HIS A 66 -13.31 0.65 11.09
CA HIS A 66 -12.49 1.79 11.50
C HIS A 66 -12.07 2.67 10.32
N ILE A 67 -11.97 2.14 9.11
CA ILE A 67 -11.65 2.90 7.89
C ILE A 67 -12.89 2.87 6.99
N PRO A 68 -13.20 3.96 6.26
CA PRO A 68 -14.35 3.99 5.36
C PRO A 68 -14.35 2.83 4.36
N ALA A 69 -15.55 2.33 4.07
CA ALA A 69 -15.75 1.23 3.14
C ALA A 69 -15.23 1.59 1.73
N PRO A 70 -14.48 0.69 1.09
CA PRO A 70 -13.96 0.94 -0.24
C PRO A 70 -15.05 0.79 -1.30
N VAL A 71 -14.98 1.62 -2.34
CA VAL A 71 -15.87 1.56 -3.51
C VAL A 71 -15.27 0.59 -4.54
N LYS A 72 -16.06 -0.40 -4.94
CA LYS A 72 -15.68 -1.34 -5.99
C LYS A 72 -15.98 -0.72 -7.36
N ILE A 73 -14.94 -0.30 -8.08
CA ILE A 73 -15.06 0.29 -9.43
C ILE A 73 -15.19 -0.82 -10.48
N SER A 74 -14.42 -1.91 -10.34
CA SER A 74 -14.47 -3.05 -11.25
C SER A 74 -14.32 -4.38 -10.51
N THR A 75 -14.39 -5.50 -11.23
CA THR A 75 -14.22 -6.85 -10.67
C THR A 75 -12.95 -7.01 -9.83
N ARG A 76 -11.86 -6.33 -10.19
CA ARG A 76 -10.54 -6.42 -9.51
C ARG A 76 -10.04 -5.09 -8.95
N ILE A 77 -10.81 -4.01 -9.09
CA ILE A 77 -10.37 -2.67 -8.71
C ILE A 77 -11.27 -2.15 -7.60
N THR A 78 -10.63 -1.87 -6.47
CA THR A 78 -11.25 -1.24 -5.31
C THR A 78 -10.48 0.05 -5.01
N ALA A 79 -11.22 1.11 -4.75
CA ALA A 79 -10.66 2.43 -4.48
C ALA A 79 -11.45 3.17 -3.41
N TRP A 80 -10.84 4.17 -2.80
CA TRP A 80 -11.48 5.03 -1.81
C TRP A 80 -11.74 6.39 -2.41
N GLN A 81 -12.86 7.01 -2.05
CA GLN A 81 -13.11 8.38 -2.43
C GLN A 81 -12.40 9.34 -1.46
N VAL A 82 -11.69 10.33 -2.03
CA VAL A 82 -10.91 11.31 -1.25
C VAL A 82 -11.79 12.05 -0.25
N GLY A 83 -12.99 12.46 -0.65
CA GLY A 83 -13.93 13.15 0.24
C GLY A 83 -14.31 12.33 1.48
N SER A 84 -14.50 11.01 1.33
CA SER A 84 -14.82 10.12 2.45
C SER A 84 -13.64 9.96 3.41
N LEU A 85 -12.42 9.87 2.87
CA LEU A 85 -11.20 9.81 3.69
C LEU A 85 -10.99 11.12 4.46
N ARG A 86 -11.13 12.28 3.80
CA ARG A 86 -11.00 13.58 4.46
C ARG A 86 -12.03 13.76 5.59
N LYS A 87 -13.30 13.46 5.34
CA LYS A 87 -14.36 13.51 6.37
C LYS A 87 -14.02 12.63 7.56
N HIS A 88 -13.54 11.43 7.32
CA HIS A 88 -13.19 10.50 8.37
C HIS A 88 -11.98 10.98 9.21
N LEU A 89 -10.96 11.56 8.56
CA LEU A 89 -9.83 12.17 9.27
C LEU A 89 -10.25 13.40 10.10
N MET A 90 -11.27 14.14 9.67
CA MET A 90 -11.83 15.26 10.43
C MET A 90 -12.68 14.79 11.63
N GLU A 91 -13.42 13.69 11.48
CA GLU A 91 -14.25 13.10 12.53
C GLU A 91 -13.42 12.48 13.66
N MET A 92 -12.22 11.96 13.37
CA MET A 92 -11.31 11.36 14.35
C MET A 92 -10.47 12.39 15.15
N LYS A 93 -10.80 13.68 15.08
CA LYS A 93 -10.12 14.74 15.82
C LYS A 93 -10.75 14.96 17.19
#